data_AF-A0A2V3XWR2-F1
#
_entry.id   AF-A0A2V3XWR2-F1
#
_cell.length_a   1.000
_cell.length_b   1.000
_cell.length_c   1.000
_cell.angle_alpha   90.00
_cell.angle_beta   90.00
_cell.angle_gamma   90.00
#
_symmetry.space_group_name_H-M   'P 1'
#
loop_
_entity.id
_entity.type
_entity.pdbx_description
1 polymer ?
#
loop_
_entity_poly.entity_id
_entity_poly.type
_entity_poly.pdbx_seq_one_letter_code
_entity_poly.pdbx_strand_id
1 'polypeptide(L)'
;MANDSLGSIITQGNFLRIDNAFVDEVSSSGRNTGFIIISYSVPWQSGVTTVQQLRLNVNNNTAIMNSFRMPIRLSDIRQGMRVDVTFSPSMTRSIPPQSTAFTIVTRQPSRPSANTTTQRVIWIDCNNSQLLAGMPNNISRITRYIVTSSTVILNRNGFPIRLCDLRPGQLVQITHANFQTASIPPQTTAFRIQVR
;
A
#
# COMPACT_ATOMS: atom_id res chain seq x y z
N MET A 1 6.89 -1.27 14.51
CA MET A 1 5.70 -1.98 14.04
C MET A 1 4.61 -0.94 13.86
N ALA A 2 4.28 -0.54 12.64
CA ALA A 2 3.17 0.38 12.42
C ALA A 2 1.88 -0.40 12.65
N ASN A 3 1.03 0.10 13.54
CA ASN A 3 -0.22 -0.53 13.95
C ASN A 3 -1.13 -0.73 12.72
N ASP A 4 -1.21 -1.94 12.18
CA ASP A 4 -2.11 -2.30 11.07
C ASP A 4 -3.54 -2.56 11.57
N SER A 5 -3.94 -1.85 12.62
CA SER A 5 -5.26 -1.92 13.23
C SER A 5 -6.24 -1.05 12.45
N LEU A 6 -7.40 -1.60 12.09
CA LEU A 6 -8.53 -0.83 11.57
C LEU A 6 -8.92 0.25 12.58
N GLY A 7 -9.28 1.45 12.12
CA GLY A 7 -9.84 2.45 13.02
C GLY A 7 -11.31 2.20 13.33
N SER A 8 -11.76 2.82 14.41
CA SER A 8 -13.12 2.73 14.93
C SER A 8 -13.94 3.96 14.54
N ILE A 9 -15.26 3.88 14.78
CA ILE A 9 -16.14 5.03 14.61
C ILE A 9 -15.83 6.09 15.67
N ILE A 10 -15.64 7.32 15.22
CA ILE A 10 -15.46 8.52 16.02
C ILE A 10 -16.62 9.46 15.70
N THR A 11 -17.37 9.89 16.72
CA THR A 11 -18.41 10.90 16.57
C THR A 11 -17.80 12.29 16.57
N GLN A 12 -18.08 13.11 15.54
CA GLN A 12 -17.59 14.48 15.43
C GLN A 12 -18.75 15.42 15.07
N GLY A 13 -19.44 15.92 16.10
CA GLY A 13 -20.60 16.80 15.92
C GLY A 13 -21.70 16.11 15.11
N ASN A 14 -21.94 16.61 13.90
CA ASN A 14 -23.06 16.18 13.04
C ASN A 14 -22.69 15.04 12.07
N PHE A 15 -21.46 14.52 12.13
CA PHE A 15 -21.02 13.41 11.30
C PHE A 15 -20.24 12.36 12.08
N LEU A 16 -20.16 11.17 11.52
CA LEU A 16 -19.31 10.09 12.00
C LEU A 16 -18.06 10.02 11.12
N ARG A 17 -16.95 9.59 11.72
CA ARG A 17 -15.67 9.44 11.06
C ARG A 17 -15.09 8.06 11.37
N ILE A 18 -14.52 7.40 10.36
CA ILE A 18 -13.63 6.26 10.58
C ILE A 18 -12.32 6.58 9.89
N ASP A 19 -11.24 6.52 10.66
CA ASP A 19 -9.89 6.59 10.12
C ASP A 19 -9.38 5.18 9.82
N ASN A 20 -8.56 5.02 8.79
CA ASN A 20 -7.92 3.74 8.47
C ASN A 20 -8.89 2.55 8.25
N ALA A 21 -10.07 2.79 7.65
CA ALA A 21 -10.98 1.72 7.28
C ALA A 21 -10.41 0.90 6.12
N PHE A 22 -10.71 -0.39 6.07
CA PHE A 22 -10.35 -1.25 4.93
C PHE A 22 -11.45 -1.26 3.89
N VAL A 23 -11.11 -1.18 2.61
CA VAL A 23 -12.07 -1.33 1.53
C VAL A 23 -12.23 -2.81 1.17
N ASP A 24 -13.38 -3.39 1.52
CA ASP A 24 -13.75 -4.77 1.20
C ASP A 24 -14.29 -4.89 -0.22
N GLU A 25 -15.11 -3.92 -0.64
CA GLU A 25 -15.79 -3.92 -1.93
C GLU A 25 -15.97 -2.50 -2.45
N VAL A 26 -15.94 -2.34 -3.78
CA VAL A 26 -16.29 -1.10 -4.47
C VAL A 26 -17.23 -1.43 -5.62
N SER A 27 -18.38 -0.75 -5.66
CA SER A 27 -19.31 -0.80 -6.79
C SER A 27 -19.53 0.62 -7.30
N SER A 28 -19.22 0.84 -8.58
CA SER A 28 -19.40 2.14 -9.25
C SER A 28 -20.40 2.02 -10.39
N SER A 29 -21.48 2.79 -10.32
CA SER A 29 -22.49 2.93 -11.37
C SER A 29 -22.48 4.36 -11.91
N GLY A 30 -21.49 4.71 -12.76
CA GLY A 30 -21.31 6.05 -13.32
C GLY A 30 -20.01 6.72 -12.85
N ARG A 31 -19.92 8.07 -12.93
CA ARG A 31 -18.69 8.79 -12.55
C ARG A 31 -18.42 8.76 -11.03
N ASN A 32 -19.42 9.10 -10.20
CA ASN A 32 -19.29 9.27 -8.74
C ASN A 32 -20.50 8.73 -7.95
N THR A 33 -21.18 7.71 -8.47
CA THR A 33 -22.35 7.09 -7.84
C THR A 33 -22.11 5.61 -7.65
N GLY A 34 -22.59 5.06 -6.53
CA GLY A 34 -22.40 3.65 -6.19
C GLY A 34 -22.27 3.44 -4.69
N PHE A 35 -21.43 2.51 -4.28
CA PHE A 35 -21.14 2.28 -2.87
C PHE A 35 -19.74 1.68 -2.66
N ILE A 36 -19.23 1.79 -1.44
CA ILE A 36 -18.12 0.98 -0.94
C ILE A 36 -18.59 0.19 0.27
N ILE A 37 -18.08 -1.02 0.46
CA ILE A 37 -18.18 -1.74 1.73
C ILE A 37 -16.83 -1.64 2.41
N ILE A 38 -16.84 -1.18 3.66
CA ILE A 38 -15.64 -1.03 4.47
C ILE A 38 -15.69 -1.88 5.72
N SER A 39 -14.53 -2.37 6.15
CA SER A 39 -14.32 -2.98 7.45
C SER A 39 -13.67 -1.99 8.42
N TYR A 40 -14.20 -1.94 9.64
CA TYR A 40 -13.73 -1.07 10.73
C TYR A 40 -13.72 -1.80 12.07
N SER A 41 -13.00 -1.27 13.05
CA SER A 41 -12.89 -1.88 14.37
C SER A 41 -14.00 -1.43 15.32
N VAL A 42 -14.49 -2.38 16.12
CA VAL A 42 -15.45 -2.13 17.19
C VAL A 42 -14.87 -2.67 18.50
N PRO A 43 -14.59 -1.79 19.49
CA PRO A 43 -14.16 -2.24 20.80
C PRO A 43 -15.30 -2.96 21.53
N TRP A 44 -15.02 -4.15 22.06
CA TRP A 44 -15.92 -4.95 22.87
C TRP A 44 -15.53 -4.91 24.35
N GLN A 45 -16.49 -5.19 25.24
CA GLN A 45 -16.38 -5.01 26.70
C GLN A 45 -15.19 -5.76 27.35
N SER A 46 -14.67 -6.80 26.71
CA SER A 46 -13.53 -7.60 27.20
C SER A 46 -12.15 -7.07 26.79
N GLY A 47 -12.07 -5.89 26.15
CA GLY A 47 -10.84 -5.39 25.53
C GLY A 47 -10.51 -6.06 24.19
N VAL A 48 -11.35 -7.00 23.74
CA VAL A 48 -11.28 -7.58 22.39
C VAL A 48 -11.82 -6.59 21.39
N THR A 49 -11.12 -6.43 20.27
CA THR A 49 -11.59 -5.63 19.14
C THR A 49 -12.18 -6.57 18.09
N THR A 50 -13.45 -6.36 17.72
CA THR A 50 -14.07 -7.09 16.60
C THR A 50 -14.03 -6.25 15.34
N VAL A 51 -14.19 -6.90 14.19
CA VAL A 51 -14.29 -6.24 12.89
C VAL A 51 -15.75 -6.28 12.45
N GLN A 52 -16.27 -5.13 12.02
CA GLN A 52 -17.61 -5.01 11.45
C GLN A 52 -17.54 -4.35 10.08
N GLN A 53 -18.56 -4.64 9.27
CA GLN A 53 -18.71 -4.05 7.94
C GLN A 53 -19.75 -2.93 7.94
N LEU A 54 -19.49 -1.90 7.15
CA LEU A 54 -20.39 -0.79 6.87
C LEU A 54 -20.40 -0.51 5.37
N ARG A 55 -21.60 -0.46 4.79
CA ARG A 55 -21.77 0.01 3.42
C ARG A 55 -21.95 1.53 3.40
N LEU A 56 -21.08 2.22 2.68
CA LEU A 56 -21.16 3.64 2.46
C LEU A 56 -21.68 3.92 1.05
N ASN A 57 -22.87 4.49 0.96
CA ASN A 57 -23.49 4.90 -0.28
C ASN A 57 -22.85 6.21 -0.76
N VAL A 58 -22.42 6.22 -2.02
CA VAL A 58 -21.69 7.30 -2.65
C VAL A 58 -22.59 7.95 -3.69
N ASN A 59 -22.70 9.27 -3.65
CA ASN A 59 -23.47 10.04 -4.60
C ASN A 59 -22.71 11.31 -5.03
N ASN A 60 -23.34 12.15 -5.85
CA ASN A 60 -22.71 13.35 -6.39
C ASN A 60 -22.27 14.38 -5.33
N ASN A 61 -22.79 14.30 -4.10
CA ASN A 61 -22.40 15.15 -2.98
C ASN A 61 -21.26 14.55 -2.14
N THR A 62 -20.81 13.33 -2.44
CA THR A 62 -19.68 12.71 -1.76
C THR A 62 -18.36 13.22 -2.36
N ALA A 63 -17.51 13.84 -1.54
CA ALA A 63 -16.19 14.26 -1.94
C ALA A 63 -15.20 13.08 -1.90
N ILE A 64 -14.59 12.74 -3.03
CA ILE A 64 -13.63 11.62 -3.13
C ILE A 64 -12.25 12.16 -3.53
N MET A 65 -11.24 11.86 -2.71
CA MET A 65 -9.90 12.41 -2.87
C MET A 65 -8.82 11.36 -2.61
N ASN A 66 -7.63 11.59 -3.14
CA ASN A 66 -6.44 10.84 -2.75
C ASN A 66 -5.75 11.44 -1.50
N SER A 67 -4.66 10.82 -1.07
CA SER A 67 -3.87 11.25 0.09
C SER A 67 -3.29 12.65 -0.03
N PHE A 68 -3.17 13.20 -1.25
CA PHE A 68 -2.73 14.57 -1.51
C PHE A 68 -3.89 15.57 -1.61
N ARG A 69 -5.11 15.15 -1.25
CA ARG A 69 -6.35 15.94 -1.37
C ARG A 69 -6.70 16.36 -2.79
N MET A 70 -6.18 15.64 -3.79
CA MET A 70 -6.62 15.81 -5.17
C MET A 70 -7.89 14.98 -5.42
N PRO A 71 -8.91 15.53 -6.10
CA PRO A 71 -10.13 14.79 -6.45
C PRO A 71 -9.82 13.55 -7.30
N ILE A 72 -10.49 12.44 -7.00
CA ILE A 72 -10.44 11.19 -7.78
C ILE A 72 -11.85 10.65 -8.00
N ARG A 73 -12.00 9.64 -8.85
CA ARG A 73 -13.29 8.97 -9.07
C ARG A 73 -13.49 7.82 -8.08
N LEU A 74 -14.73 7.42 -7.88
CA LEU A 74 -15.04 6.19 -7.13
C LEU A 74 -14.35 4.97 -7.77
N SER A 75 -14.30 4.96 -9.11
CA SER A 75 -13.60 3.94 -9.91
C SER A 75 -12.08 3.93 -9.76
N ASP A 76 -11.49 4.81 -8.96
CA ASP A 76 -10.05 4.79 -8.64
C ASP A 76 -9.79 4.13 -7.29
N ILE A 77 -10.83 3.96 -6.46
CA ILE A 77 -10.78 3.16 -5.24
C ILE A 77 -10.84 1.68 -5.63
N ARG A 78 -10.01 0.86 -4.98
CA ARG A 78 -9.96 -0.59 -5.18
C ARG A 78 -10.12 -1.30 -3.84
N GLN A 79 -10.68 -2.50 -3.89
CA GLN A 79 -10.58 -3.45 -2.79
C GLN A 79 -9.11 -3.57 -2.34
N GLY A 80 -8.90 -3.66 -1.03
CA GLY A 80 -7.56 -3.71 -0.44
C GLY A 80 -6.98 -2.34 -0.06
N MET A 81 -7.58 -1.23 -0.52
CA MET A 81 -7.15 0.10 -0.10
C MET A 81 -7.54 0.41 1.35
N ARG A 82 -6.83 1.35 1.97
CA ARG A 82 -7.24 1.97 3.24
C ARG A 82 -7.86 3.33 2.94
N VAL A 83 -8.89 3.72 3.67
CA VAL A 83 -9.59 4.99 3.50
C VAL A 83 -9.87 5.68 4.83
N ASP A 84 -9.86 7.00 4.82
CA ASP A 84 -10.50 7.82 5.85
C ASP A 84 -11.85 8.28 5.32
N VAL A 85 -12.90 8.07 6.13
CA VAL A 85 -14.26 8.35 5.71
C VAL A 85 -14.98 9.22 6.72
N THR A 86 -15.82 10.12 6.23
CA THR A 86 -16.86 10.76 7.04
C THR A 86 -18.21 10.47 6.42
N PHE A 87 -19.22 10.28 7.27
CA PHE A 87 -20.53 9.80 6.83
C PHE A 87 -21.64 10.23 7.80
N SER A 88 -22.88 10.09 7.34
CA SER A 88 -24.06 10.44 8.13
C SER A 88 -24.21 9.54 9.37
N PRO A 89 -24.61 10.08 10.53
CA PRO A 89 -24.99 9.27 11.68
C PRO A 89 -26.29 8.48 11.45
N SER A 90 -27.09 8.83 10.43
CA SER A 90 -28.29 8.08 10.06
C SER A 90 -27.91 6.79 9.33
N MET A 91 -28.03 5.66 10.03
CA MET A 91 -27.71 4.34 9.50
C MET A 91 -28.97 3.48 9.35
N THR A 92 -29.00 2.64 8.32
CA THR A 92 -30.05 1.62 8.15
C THR A 92 -29.85 0.45 9.12
N ARG A 93 -30.92 -0.32 9.38
CA ARG A 93 -30.88 -1.57 10.14
C ARG A 93 -30.55 -2.82 9.30
N SER A 94 -29.98 -2.64 8.10
CA SER A 94 -29.60 -3.77 7.24
C SER A 94 -28.30 -4.42 7.70
N ILE A 95 -27.92 -5.54 7.06
CA ILE A 95 -26.64 -6.22 7.28
C ILE A 95 -25.88 -6.29 5.94
N PRO A 96 -24.73 -5.61 5.79
CA PRO A 96 -24.19 -4.63 6.72
C PRO A 96 -25.11 -3.39 6.84
N PRO A 97 -25.02 -2.61 7.94
CA PRO A 97 -25.64 -1.30 8.04
C PRO A 97 -25.17 -0.41 6.89
N GLN A 98 -26.01 0.54 6.47
CA GLN A 98 -25.68 1.47 5.39
C GLN A 98 -25.82 2.92 5.85
N SER A 99 -24.95 3.79 5.34
CA SER A 99 -25.05 5.24 5.53
C SER A 99 -24.57 6.00 4.28
N THR A 100 -24.89 7.29 4.19
CA THR A 100 -24.41 8.17 3.12
C THR A 100 -23.02 8.69 3.46
N ALA A 101 -22.06 8.53 2.54
CA ALA A 101 -20.73 9.11 2.68
C ALA A 101 -20.72 10.60 2.35
N PHE A 102 -20.04 11.39 3.18
CA PHE A 102 -19.75 12.78 2.93
C PHE A 102 -18.36 12.95 2.30
N THR A 103 -17.34 12.30 2.87
CA THR A 103 -15.98 12.33 2.32
C THR A 103 -15.35 10.95 2.32
N ILE A 104 -14.60 10.62 1.27
CA ILE A 104 -13.74 9.44 1.21
C ILE A 104 -12.36 9.89 0.76
N VAL A 105 -11.34 9.64 1.58
CA VAL A 105 -9.96 9.97 1.30
C VAL A 105 -9.15 8.69 1.25
N THR A 106 -8.60 8.34 0.09
CA THR A 106 -7.72 7.16 0.02
C THR A 106 -6.42 7.44 0.76
N ARG A 107 -6.04 6.50 1.60
CA ARG A 107 -4.69 6.46 2.16
C ARG A 107 -3.80 5.81 1.12
N GLN A 108 -2.67 6.42 0.84
CA GLN A 108 -1.62 5.66 0.19
C GLN A 108 -1.28 4.49 1.11
N PRO A 109 -1.17 3.25 0.58
CA PRO A 109 -0.54 2.19 1.35
C PRO A 109 0.79 2.76 1.84
N SER A 110 1.09 2.59 3.13
CA SER A 110 2.37 2.99 3.68
C SER A 110 3.43 2.36 2.78
N ARG A 111 4.13 3.18 1.99
CA ARG A 111 5.29 2.68 1.27
C ARG A 111 6.18 2.09 2.35
N PRO A 112 6.59 0.82 2.25
CA PRO A 112 7.49 0.26 3.23
C PRO A 112 8.66 1.21 3.34
N SER A 113 9.01 1.60 4.57
CA SER A 113 10.19 2.43 4.81
C SER A 113 11.34 1.84 4.01
N ALA A 114 12.01 2.69 3.23
CA ALA A 114 12.97 2.24 2.25
C ALA A 114 14.36 2.75 2.60
N ASN A 115 15.35 1.88 2.46
CA ASN A 115 16.75 2.24 2.51
C ASN A 115 17.29 2.29 1.08
N THR A 116 18.26 3.17 0.85
CA THR A 116 18.98 3.20 -0.43
C THR A 116 20.43 2.89 -0.21
N THR A 117 20.91 1.83 -0.83
CA THR A 117 22.30 1.38 -0.75
C THR A 117 22.93 1.34 -2.14
N THR A 118 24.23 1.58 -2.23
CA THR A 118 24.99 1.42 -3.48
C THR A 118 25.81 0.14 -3.38
N GLN A 119 25.57 -0.80 -4.28
CA GLN A 119 26.13 -2.16 -4.23
C GLN A 119 26.69 -2.54 -5.59
N ARG A 120 27.63 -3.49 -5.59
CA ARG A 120 28.13 -4.10 -6.83
C ARG A 120 27.30 -5.33 -7.15
N VAL A 121 26.83 -5.46 -8.39
CA VAL A 121 26.12 -6.65 -8.86
C VAL A 121 27.09 -7.83 -8.85
N ILE A 122 26.71 -8.90 -8.16
CA ILE A 122 27.47 -10.16 -8.09
C ILE A 122 26.88 -11.15 -9.09
N TRP A 123 25.56 -11.32 -9.05
CA TRP A 123 24.87 -12.31 -9.87
C TRP A 123 23.41 -11.92 -10.12
N ILE A 124 22.86 -12.35 -11.24
CA ILE A 124 21.49 -12.05 -11.66
C ILE A 124 20.77 -13.38 -11.96
N ASP A 125 19.63 -13.60 -11.33
CA ASP A 125 18.67 -14.65 -11.66
C ASP A 125 17.46 -14.06 -12.34
N CYS A 126 17.41 -14.16 -13.66
CA CYS A 126 16.26 -13.70 -14.42
C CYS A 126 15.02 -14.56 -14.20
N ASN A 127 15.21 -15.87 -14.01
CA ASN A 127 14.12 -16.83 -13.93
C ASN A 127 13.41 -16.72 -12.58
N ASN A 128 14.18 -16.52 -11.52
CA ASN A 128 13.64 -16.37 -10.16
C ASN A 128 13.45 -14.90 -9.74
N SER A 129 13.72 -13.94 -10.63
CA SER A 129 13.66 -12.50 -10.35
C SER A 129 14.48 -12.07 -9.12
N GLN A 130 15.74 -12.49 -9.09
CA GLN A 130 16.65 -12.21 -7.97
C GLN A 130 17.91 -11.48 -8.45
N LEU A 131 18.36 -10.52 -7.65
CA LEU A 131 19.63 -9.84 -7.83
C LEU A 131 20.49 -10.06 -6.58
N LEU A 132 21.67 -10.64 -6.75
CA LEU A 132 22.66 -10.71 -5.68
C LEU A 132 23.61 -9.53 -5.83
N ALA A 133 23.70 -8.66 -4.82
CA ALA A 133 24.59 -7.52 -4.84
C ALA A 133 25.23 -7.28 -3.47
N GLY A 134 26.48 -6.82 -3.46
CA GLY A 134 27.26 -6.79 -2.25
C GLY A 134 28.75 -6.58 -2.48
N MET A 135 29.53 -6.93 -1.45
CA MET A 135 30.98 -7.11 -1.58
C MET A 135 31.30 -8.59 -1.80
N PRO A 136 31.85 -8.99 -2.97
CA PRO A 136 32.07 -10.41 -3.32
C PRO A 136 32.91 -11.18 -2.30
N ASN A 137 33.88 -10.51 -1.66
CA ASN A 137 34.82 -11.12 -0.72
C ASN A 137 34.35 -11.03 0.75
N ASN A 138 33.12 -10.58 1.00
CA ASN A 138 32.58 -10.48 2.35
C ASN A 138 31.09 -10.88 2.34
N ILE A 139 30.82 -12.14 2.64
CA ILE A 139 29.47 -12.73 2.61
C ILE A 139 28.48 -11.99 3.52
N SER A 140 28.95 -11.40 4.62
CA SER A 140 28.13 -10.59 5.54
C SER A 140 27.64 -9.28 4.91
N ARG A 141 28.22 -8.88 3.78
CA ARG A 141 27.87 -7.69 3.00
C ARG A 141 27.24 -8.03 1.65
N ILE A 142 26.75 -9.25 1.49
CA ILE A 142 25.98 -9.68 0.33
C ILE A 142 24.49 -9.68 0.71
N THR A 143 23.66 -9.07 -0.14
CA THR A 143 22.21 -9.06 0.01
C THR A 143 21.57 -9.62 -1.25
N ARG A 144 20.55 -10.46 -1.06
CA ARG A 144 19.70 -10.94 -2.15
C ARG A 144 18.48 -10.03 -2.26
N TYR A 145 18.33 -9.40 -3.40
CA TYR A 145 17.21 -8.52 -3.71
C TYR A 145 16.17 -9.28 -4.52
N ILE A 146 14.94 -9.33 -4.00
CA ILE A 146 13.78 -9.85 -4.71
C ILE A 146 13.25 -8.73 -5.61
N VAL A 147 13.15 -9.03 -6.90
CA VAL A 147 12.64 -8.13 -7.93
C VAL A 147 11.21 -8.52 -8.25
N THR A 148 10.30 -7.56 -8.26
CA THR A 148 8.87 -7.76 -8.53
C THR A 148 8.48 -7.01 -9.80
N SER A 149 7.24 -7.22 -10.27
CA SER A 149 6.67 -6.44 -11.38
C SER A 149 6.58 -4.93 -11.10
N SER A 150 6.66 -4.53 -9.83
CA SER A 150 6.68 -3.12 -9.40
C SER A 150 8.09 -2.54 -9.22
N THR A 151 9.15 -3.35 -9.35
CA THR A 151 10.54 -2.85 -9.25
C THR A 151 10.89 -2.05 -10.50
N VAL A 152 11.28 -0.79 -10.31
CA VAL A 152 11.74 0.07 -11.42
C VAL A 152 13.25 -0.12 -11.63
N ILE A 153 13.66 -0.60 -12.81
CA ILE A 153 15.07 -0.83 -13.15
C ILE A 153 15.47 0.12 -14.28
N LEU A 154 16.52 0.90 -14.05
CA LEU A 154 16.94 1.96 -14.97
C LEU A 154 18.44 1.86 -15.29
N ASN A 155 18.79 2.12 -16.55
CA ASN A 155 20.18 2.29 -16.95
C ASN A 155 20.75 3.63 -16.46
N ARG A 156 22.04 3.87 -16.70
CA ARG A 156 22.76 5.08 -16.26
C ARG A 156 22.11 6.41 -16.71
N ASN A 157 21.43 6.40 -17.85
CA ASN A 157 20.77 7.55 -18.45
C ASN A 157 19.32 7.73 -17.94
N GLY A 158 18.85 6.85 -17.04
CA GLY A 158 17.49 6.90 -16.49
C GLY A 158 16.43 6.22 -17.35
N PHE A 159 16.81 5.50 -18.42
CA PHE A 159 15.86 4.77 -19.25
C PHE A 159 15.54 3.39 -18.63
N PRO A 160 14.27 2.94 -18.69
CA PRO A 160 13.89 1.60 -18.25
C PRO A 160 14.66 0.49 -18.97
N ILE A 161 15.12 -0.48 -18.19
CA ILE A 161 15.74 -1.73 -18.67
C ILE A 161 15.16 -2.92 -17.91
N ARG A 162 15.41 -4.14 -18.38
CA ARG A 162 15.00 -5.37 -17.70
C ARG A 162 16.08 -5.79 -16.70
N LEU A 163 15.70 -6.65 -15.76
CA LEU A 163 16.64 -7.26 -14.80
C LEU A 163 17.84 -7.93 -15.51
N CYS A 164 17.55 -8.66 -16.58
CA CYS A 164 18.56 -9.38 -17.37
C CYS A 164 19.51 -8.49 -18.17
N ASP A 165 19.21 -7.19 -18.27
CA ASP A 165 20.09 -6.24 -18.95
C ASP A 165 21.19 -5.72 -17.99
N LEU A 166 21.09 -6.03 -16.68
CA LEU A 166 22.16 -5.81 -15.70
C LEU A 166 23.31 -6.81 -15.89
N ARG A 167 24.51 -6.42 -15.46
CA ARG A 167 25.73 -7.23 -15.60
C ARG A 167 26.48 -7.36 -14.28
N PRO A 168 27.07 -8.53 -13.98
CA PRO A 168 28.02 -8.67 -12.88
C PRO A 168 29.11 -7.60 -12.93
N GLY A 169 29.48 -7.06 -11.78
CA GLY A 169 30.46 -5.99 -11.64
C GLY A 169 29.89 -4.56 -11.74
N GLN A 170 28.69 -4.37 -12.27
CA GLN A 170 28.05 -3.04 -12.34
C GLN A 170 27.81 -2.48 -10.94
N LEU A 171 27.99 -1.16 -10.81
CA LEU A 171 27.59 -0.44 -9.61
C LEU A 171 26.13 -0.02 -9.76
N VAL A 172 25.29 -0.42 -8.80
CA VAL A 172 23.87 -0.10 -8.79
C VAL A 172 23.49 0.56 -7.48
N GLN A 173 22.67 1.60 -7.57
CA GLN A 173 21.97 2.16 -6.42
C GLN A 173 20.62 1.46 -6.30
N ILE A 174 20.39 0.79 -5.17
CA ILE A 174 19.21 -0.02 -4.91
C ILE A 174 18.42 0.64 -3.78
N THR A 175 17.20 1.06 -4.07
CA THR A 175 16.20 1.43 -3.05
C THR A 175 15.39 0.17 -2.74
N HIS A 176 15.39 -0.26 -1.48
CA HIS A 176 14.80 -1.52 -1.03
C HIS A 176 14.07 -1.37 0.31
N ALA A 177 13.27 -2.36 0.68
CA ALA A 177 12.61 -2.37 1.98
C ALA A 177 13.64 -2.30 3.13
N ASN A 178 13.28 -1.62 4.23
CA ASN A 178 14.13 -1.50 5.41
C ASN A 178 14.09 -2.74 6.33
N PHE A 179 13.38 -3.79 5.93
CA PHE A 179 13.37 -5.09 6.58
C PHE A 179 14.00 -6.14 5.67
N GLN A 180 14.52 -7.20 6.28
CA GLN A 180 15.19 -8.30 5.58
C GLN A 180 15.00 -9.61 6.33
N THR A 181 15.12 -10.74 5.64
CA THR A 181 15.09 -12.07 6.27
C THR A 181 16.35 -12.29 7.12
N ALA A 182 16.22 -13.09 8.18
CA ALA A 182 17.34 -13.52 9.02
C ALA A 182 18.16 -14.68 8.38
N SER A 183 18.28 -14.70 7.05
CA SER A 183 19.05 -15.71 6.30
C SER A 183 20.46 -15.21 5.97
N ILE A 184 21.32 -16.11 5.48
CA ILE A 184 22.64 -15.77 4.95
C ILE A 184 22.72 -16.24 3.49
N PRO A 185 22.80 -15.33 2.50
CA PRO A 185 22.68 -13.87 2.65
C PRO A 185 21.24 -13.45 3.06
N PRO A 186 21.07 -12.29 3.71
CA PRO A 186 19.77 -11.72 3.97
C PRO A 186 19.05 -11.38 2.66
N GLN A 187 17.72 -11.44 2.68
CA GLN A 187 16.88 -11.17 1.52
C GLN A 187 15.93 -10.00 1.80
N THR A 188 15.73 -9.12 0.80
CA THR A 188 14.82 -7.97 0.89
C THR A 188 14.23 -7.63 -0.48
N THR A 189 13.09 -6.93 -0.52
CA THR A 189 12.45 -6.52 -1.78
C THR A 189 13.06 -5.23 -2.32
N ALA A 190 13.44 -5.20 -3.60
CA ALA A 190 13.91 -4.00 -4.27
C ALA A 190 12.73 -3.21 -4.87
N PHE A 191 12.67 -1.91 -4.59
CA PHE A 191 11.69 -0.99 -5.18
C PHE A 191 12.26 -0.29 -6.42
N ARG A 192 13.55 0.04 -6.41
CA ARG A 192 14.22 0.70 -7.54
C ARG A 192 15.67 0.25 -7.64
N ILE A 193 16.14 -0.02 -8.85
CA ILE A 193 17.54 -0.34 -9.16
C ILE A 193 18.02 0.62 -10.26
N GLN A 194 19.10 1.36 -10.01
CA GLN A 194 19.65 2.35 -10.93
C GLN A 194 21.12 2.06 -11.18
N VAL A 195 21.50 1.83 -12.43
CA VAL A 195 22.91 1.72 -12.83
C VAL A 195 23.59 3.08 -12.65
N ARG A 196 24.80 3.07 -12.09
CA ARG A 196 25.63 4.26 -11.83
C ARG A 196 26.75 4.44 -12.84
#